data_AF-A0A5K1BVL5-F1
#
_entry.id   AF-A0A5K1BVL5-F1
#
_cell.length_a   1.000
_cell.length_b   1.000
_cell.length_c   1.000
_cell.angle_alpha   90.00
_cell.angle_beta   90.00
_cell.angle_gamma   90.00
#
_symmetry.space_group_name_H-M   'P 1'
#
loop_
_entity.id
_entity.type
_entity.pdbx_description
1 polymer ?
#
loop_
_entity_poly.entity_id
_entity_poly.type
_entity_poly.pdbx_seq_one_letter_code
_entity_poly.pdbx_strand_id
1 'polypeptide(L)' 'MSNADAYPHNHDEIDFEFLGHVKRKEWVLQTNIYGNGSVGEGKEERFHLWFDPSQQFHQYSILWNDHHIV' A
#
# COMPACT_ATOMS: atom_id res chain seq x y z
N MET A 1 4.87 -16.56 -9.18
CA MET A 1 3.71 -16.67 -8.29
C MET A 1 3.96 -15.74 -7.13
N SER A 2 3.04 -14.81 -6.88
CA SER A 2 3.06 -13.91 -5.72
C SER A 2 2.66 -14.67 -4.44
N ASN A 3 2.75 -14.01 -3.28
CA ASN A 3 2.23 -14.56 -2.03
C ASN A 3 0.72 -14.83 -2.13
N ALA A 4 -0.02 -13.90 -2.74
CA ALA A 4 -1.45 -14.05 -3.00
C ALA A 4 -1.79 -15.23 -3.92
N ASP A 5 -0.97 -15.52 -4.93
CA ASP A 5 -1.19 -16.68 -5.82
C ASP A 5 -1.00 -18.01 -5.06
N ALA A 6 -0.02 -18.06 -4.15
CA ALA A 6 0.28 -19.26 -3.37
C ALA A 6 -0.69 -19.48 -2.20
N TYR A 7 -1.20 -18.38 -1.63
CA TYR A 7 -2.05 -18.36 -0.44
C TYR A 7 -3.31 -17.51 -0.67
N PRO A 8 -4.22 -17.92 -1.56
CA PRO A 8 -5.35 -17.09 -2.01
C PRO A 8 -6.34 -16.72 -0.91
N HIS A 9 -6.28 -17.39 0.25
CA HIS A 9 -7.22 -17.20 1.36
C HIS A 9 -6.56 -16.80 2.68
N ASN A 10 -5.22 -16.66 2.71
CA ASN A 10 -4.47 -16.40 3.94
C ASN A 10 -3.07 -15.83 3.69
N HIS A 11 -2.84 -15.13 2.57
CA HIS A 11 -1.60 -14.41 2.36
C HIS A 11 -1.52 -13.20 3.29
N ASP A 12 -0.29 -12.83 3.62
CA ASP A 12 0.03 -11.53 4.19
C ASP A 12 0.45 -10.59 3.04
N GLU A 13 0.06 -9.32 3.12
CA GLU A 13 0.32 -8.29 2.12
C GLU A 13 0.47 -6.91 2.79
N ILE A 14 1.39 -6.09 2.26
CA ILE A 14 1.64 -4.72 2.71
C ILE A 14 1.71 -3.85 1.47
N ASP A 15 0.82 -2.86 1.40
CA ASP A 15 0.57 -2.13 0.16
C ASP A 15 1.00 -0.67 0.20
N PHE A 16 1.53 -0.21 -0.93
CA PHE A 16 1.44 1.18 -1.36
C PHE A 16 0.63 1.24 -2.64
N GLU A 17 -0.52 1.89 -2.59
CA GLU A 17 -1.39 2.10 -3.74
C GLU A 17 -1.48 3.58 -4.08
N PHE A 18 -0.97 3.97 -5.25
CA PHE A 18 -1.12 5.32 -5.78
C PHE A 18 -2.46 5.43 -6.49
N LEU A 19 -3.47 5.93 -5.77
CA LEU A 19 -4.80 6.11 -6.29
C LEU A 19 -4.83 7.40 -7.14
N GLY A 20 -4.73 7.21 -8.45
CA GLY A 20 -4.86 8.30 -9.42
C GLY A 20 -6.33 8.65 -9.69
N HIS A 21 -6.58 9.84 -10.24
CA HIS A 21 -7.84 10.10 -10.95
C HIS A 21 -7.67 10.99 -12.18
N VAL A 22 -8.49 10.71 -13.20
CA VAL A 22 -8.58 11.44 -14.45
C VAL A 22 -8.98 12.91 -14.17
N LYS A 23 -8.14 13.84 -14.64
CA LYS A 23 -8.29 15.32 -14.63
C LYS A 23 -8.38 15.99 -13.24
N ARG A 24 -7.23 16.53 -12.80
CA ARG A 24 -7.07 17.68 -11.87
C ARG A 24 -7.43 17.45 -10.39
N LYS A 25 -7.36 16.23 -9.87
CA LYS A 25 -7.32 15.99 -8.42
C LYS A 25 -5.95 15.48 -7.99
N GLU A 26 -5.56 15.78 -6.76
CA GLU A 26 -4.29 15.39 -6.18
C GLU A 26 -4.18 13.86 -6.05
N TRP A 27 -2.98 13.33 -6.24
CA TRP A 27 -2.68 11.93 -5.97
C TRP A 27 -2.93 11.59 -4.50
N VAL A 28 -3.48 10.40 -4.26
CA VAL A 28 -3.63 9.85 -2.90
C VAL A 28 -2.75 8.63 -2.80
N LEU A 29 -1.90 8.59 -1.78
CA LEU A 29 -1.21 7.38 -1.36
C LEU A 29 -2.10 6.65 -0.38
N GLN A 30 -2.47 5.42 -0.69
CA GLN A 30 -3.12 4.50 0.24
C GLN A 30 -2.09 3.48 0.74
N THR A 31 -2.08 3.24 2.05
CA THR A 31 -1.36 2.12 2.67
C THR A 31 -2.36 1.09 3.17
N ASN A 32 -2.01 -0.18 3.13
CA ASN A 32 -2.84 -1.27 3.63
C ASN A 32 -1.99 -2.39 4.23
N ILE A 33 -2.57 -3.17 5.13
CA ILE A 33 -1.94 -4.37 5.69
C ILE A 33 -3.00 -5.48 5.76
N TYR A 34 -2.73 -6.58 5.05
CA TYR A 34 -3.41 -7.86 5.21
C TYR A 34 -2.53 -8.83 5.98
N GLY A 35 -3.12 -9.57 6.89
CA GLY A 35 -2.43 -10.67 7.54
C GLY A 35 -3.24 -11.32 8.64
N ASN A 36 -2.61 -12.28 9.34
CA ASN A 36 -3.29 -13.12 10.33
C ASN A 36 -4.53 -13.85 9.75
N GLY A 37 -4.43 -14.26 8.47
CA GLY A 37 -5.50 -14.94 7.74
C GLY A 37 -6.65 -14.04 7.26
N SER A 38 -6.56 -12.72 7.43
CA SER A 38 -7.53 -11.79 6.82
C SER A 38 -7.08 -11.39 5.42
N VAL A 39 -7.89 -11.75 4.41
CA VAL A 39 -7.77 -11.27 3.03
C VAL A 39 -9.03 -10.51 2.56
N GLY A 40 -10.03 -10.39 3.44
CA GLY A 40 -11.34 -9.82 3.10
C GLY A 40 -11.53 -8.37 3.54
N GLU A 41 -10.88 -7.95 4.62
CA GLU A 41 -10.90 -6.59 5.15
C GLU A 41 -9.48 -6.11 5.38
N GLY A 42 -9.13 -4.96 4.78
CA GLY A 42 -7.86 -4.29 4.96
C GLY A 42 -7.85 -3.34 6.16
N LYS A 43 -6.70 -2.70 6.36
CA LYS A 43 -6.46 -1.60 7.30
C LYS A 43 -6.02 -0.37 6.52
N GLU A 44 -6.91 0.13 5.66
CA GLU A 44 -6.57 1.21 4.74
C GLU A 44 -6.37 2.55 5.46
N GLU A 45 -5.25 3.23 5.17
CA GLU A 45 -5.04 4.63 5.50
C GLU A 45 -4.71 5.43 4.23
N ARG A 46 -5.13 6.69 4.16
CA ARG A 46 -5.00 7.53 2.95
C ARG A 46 -4.36 8.86 3.25
N PHE A 47 -3.37 9.23 2.43
CA PHE A 47 -2.57 10.43 2.59
C PHE A 47 -2.53 11.26 1.30
N HIS A 48 -2.61 12.58 1.46
CA HIS A 48 -2.18 13.52 0.43
C HIS A 48 -0.69 13.78 0.60
N LEU A 49 0.07 13.64 -0.49
CA LEU A 49 1.50 13.93 -0.48
C LEU A 49 1.72 15.45 -0.50
N TRP A 50 2.72 15.94 0.23
CA TRP A 50 3.08 17.36 0.25
C TRP A 50 3.84 17.82 -1.01
N PHE A 51 3.91 16.97 -2.03
CA PHE A 51 4.54 17.17 -3.33
C PHE A 51 3.71 16.48 -4.42
N ASP A 52 3.91 16.86 -5.68
CA ASP A 52 3.33 16.14 -6.83
C ASP A 52 4.23 14.93 -7.16
N PRO A 53 3.79 13.68 -6.88
CA PRO A 53 4.60 12.49 -7.06
C PRO A 53 4.89 12.17 -8.53
N SER A 54 4.31 12.90 -9.49
CA SER A 54 4.52 12.71 -10.93
C SER A 54 5.62 13.60 -11.53
N GLN A 55 6.10 14.62 -10.80
CA GLN A 55 7.10 15.55 -11.34
C GLN A 55 8.53 15.03 -11.26
N GLN A 56 8.84 14.20 -10.26
CA GLN A 56 10.17 13.64 -10.01
C GLN A 56 10.05 12.24 -9.40
N PHE A 57 11.16 11.50 -9.38
CA PHE A 57 11.24 10.25 -8.63
C PHE A 57 11.37 10.53 -7.14
N HIS A 58 10.64 9.76 -6.34
CA HIS A 58 10.69 9.81 -4.88
C HIS A 58 10.93 8.40 -4.32
N GLN A 59 11.52 8.33 -3.13
CA GLN A 59 11.75 7.07 -2.46
C GLN A 59 10.54 6.71 -1.60
N TYR A 60 10.01 5.52 -1.82
CA TYR A 60 9.01 4.86 -0.98
C TYR A 60 9.65 3.58 -0.47
N SER A 61 9.51 3.27 0.81
CA SER A 61 10.18 2.13 1.43
C SER A 61 9.29 1.57 2.52
N ILE A 62 9.37 0.25 2.71
CA ILE A 62 8.75 -0.47 3.81
C ILE A 62 9.88 -1.06 4.63
N LEU A 63 9.96 -0.75 5.92
CA LEU A 63 10.79 -1.49 6.86
C LEU A 63 9.88 -2.48 7.58
N TRP A 64 10.15 -3.77 7.42
CA TRP A 64 9.43 -4.83 8.11
C TRP A 64 10.40 -5.70 8.92
N ASN A 65 10.11 -5.84 10.20
CA ASN A 65 10.81 -6.75 11.11
C ASN A 65 9.83 -7.32 12.15
N ASP A 66 10.30 -8.23 13.00
CA ASP A 66 9.48 -8.94 13.98
C ASP A 66 8.82 -8.04 15.05
N HIS A 67 9.20 -6.76 15.13
CA HIS A 67 8.67 -5.81 16.10
C HIS A 67 7.69 -4.81 15.49
N HIS A 68 7.90 -4.39 14.24
CA HIS A 68 7.07 -3.36 13.61
C HIS A 68 7.20 -3.30 12.08
N ILE A 69 6.23 -2.60 11.48
CA ILE A 69 6.22 -2.13 10.10
C ILE A 69 6.29 -0.59 10.14
N VAL A 70 7.15 0.01 9.31
CA VAL A 70 7.30 1.46 9.10
C VAL A 70 7.24 1.77 7.61
#